data_AF-A0A934H879-F1
#
_entry.id   AF-A0A934H879-F1
#
_cell.length_a   1.000
_cell.length_b   1.000
_cell.length_c   1.000
_cell.angle_alpha   90.00
_cell.angle_beta   90.00
_cell.angle_gamma   90.00
#
_symmetry.space_group_name_H-M   'P 1'
#
loop_
_entity.id
_entity.type
_entity.pdbx_description
1 polymer ?
#
loop_
_entity_poly.entity_id
_entity_poly.type
_entity_poly.pdbx_seq_one_letter_code
_entity_poly.pdbx_strand_id
1 'polypeptide(L)'
;GAGEEEEDNCPGLFNPDQEDEDGDGVGDLCQFTEDEDWDGVPDDFDTCPDEWNPFQIDLDGDDIGDECDSEVEEFDIDADFDAEGEEFFYDEEGEDEEDFDAEGEDVEDGELLDEDEESLDDGEESLDEGEEIDSDGDGIGDDYDNCTFTWNDDQADGDGNGIGDACDMEGGGDEGGGDEVVEEGEE
;
A
#
# COMPACT_ATOMS: atom_id res chain seq x y z
N GLY A 1 36.69 -20.37 -27.19
CA GLY A 1 35.32 -19.86 -27.33
C GLY A 1 34.93 -19.38 -25.98
N ALA A 2 34.47 -18.14 -25.87
CA ALA A 2 33.66 -17.76 -24.72
C ALA A 2 32.40 -18.62 -24.80
N GLY A 3 32.03 -19.28 -23.70
CA GLY A 3 30.68 -19.79 -23.57
C GLY A 3 29.78 -18.58 -23.52
N GLU A 4 28.74 -18.59 -24.33
CA GLU A 4 27.65 -17.62 -24.15
C GLU A 4 26.95 -18.10 -22.88
N GLU A 5 26.85 -17.21 -21.89
CA GLU A 5 26.00 -17.47 -20.72
C GLU A 5 24.58 -17.56 -21.32
N GLU A 6 23.89 -18.69 -21.16
CA GLU A 6 22.49 -18.80 -21.57
C GLU A 6 21.73 -17.70 -20.82
N GLU A 7 21.22 -16.70 -21.54
CA GLU A 7 20.47 -15.59 -20.93
C GLU A 7 19.18 -16.16 -20.33
N ASP A 8 18.90 -15.81 -19.07
CA ASP A 8 17.73 -16.29 -18.34
C ASP A 8 16.44 -15.89 -19.06
N ASN A 9 15.72 -16.89 -19.60
CA ASN A 9 14.46 -16.68 -20.32
C ASN A 9 13.25 -16.51 -19.39
N CYS A 10 13.41 -16.64 -18.06
CA CYS A 10 12.39 -16.27 -17.07
C CYS A 10 12.96 -15.49 -15.86
N PRO A 11 13.29 -14.20 -16.05
CA PRO A 11 13.83 -13.37 -14.99
C PRO A 11 12.92 -13.35 -13.75
N GLY A 12 13.45 -13.79 -12.60
CA GLY A 12 12.72 -13.82 -11.33
C GLY A 12 12.08 -15.17 -10.98
N LEU A 13 12.06 -16.13 -11.90
CA LEU A 13 11.59 -17.49 -11.67
C LEU A 13 12.75 -18.49 -11.80
N PHE A 14 12.88 -19.41 -10.85
CA PHE A 14 13.92 -20.44 -10.92
C PHE A 14 13.55 -21.52 -11.94
N ASN A 15 14.12 -21.43 -13.14
CA ASN A 15 13.88 -22.35 -14.26
C ASN A 15 15.20 -22.90 -14.84
N PRO A 16 15.90 -23.84 -14.16
CA PRO A 16 17.24 -24.29 -14.53
C PRO A 16 17.32 -25.02 -15.88
N ASP A 17 16.20 -25.57 -16.35
CA ASP A 17 16.12 -26.26 -17.64
C ASP A 17 15.89 -25.31 -18.82
N GLN A 18 15.53 -24.03 -18.55
CA GLN A 18 15.30 -22.96 -19.55
C GLN A 18 14.46 -23.47 -20.73
N GLU A 19 13.41 -24.25 -20.43
CA GLU A 19 12.49 -24.76 -21.46
C GLU A 19 11.80 -23.56 -22.14
N ASP A 20 11.69 -23.62 -23.47
CA ASP A 20 11.11 -22.62 -24.38
C ASP A 20 10.69 -23.40 -25.64
N GLU A 21 9.51 -24.03 -25.58
CA GLU A 21 9.02 -24.98 -26.60
C GLU A 21 8.67 -24.27 -27.92
N ASP A 22 8.24 -23.00 -27.86
CA ASP A 22 7.87 -22.23 -29.05
C ASP A 22 8.99 -21.37 -29.64
N GLY A 23 10.08 -21.16 -28.88
CA GLY A 23 11.32 -20.55 -29.30
C GLY A 23 11.24 -19.03 -29.46
N ASP A 24 10.34 -18.37 -28.74
CA ASP A 24 10.15 -16.92 -28.82
C ASP A 24 11.11 -16.10 -27.92
N GLY A 25 11.86 -16.79 -27.05
CA GLY A 25 12.83 -16.21 -26.12
C GLY A 25 12.27 -15.92 -24.73
N VAL A 26 11.01 -16.26 -24.46
CA VAL A 26 10.37 -16.31 -23.14
C VAL A 26 10.27 -17.78 -22.74
N GLY A 27 10.70 -18.14 -21.54
CA GLY A 27 10.65 -19.54 -21.11
C GLY A 27 9.24 -20.03 -20.83
N ASP A 28 9.01 -21.34 -20.99
CA ASP A 28 7.72 -21.99 -20.76
C ASP A 28 7.15 -21.72 -19.35
N LEU A 29 8.03 -21.53 -18.36
CA LEU A 29 7.66 -21.22 -16.97
C LEU A 29 7.20 -19.78 -16.74
N CYS A 30 7.47 -18.87 -17.68
CA CYS A 30 7.05 -17.48 -17.65
C CYS A 30 6.31 -17.06 -18.91
N GLN A 31 5.83 -18.05 -19.64
CA GLN A 31 4.96 -17.89 -20.79
C GLN A 31 3.59 -17.45 -20.28
N PHE A 32 3.43 -16.14 -20.10
CA PHE A 32 2.19 -15.54 -19.63
C PHE A 32 1.57 -14.74 -20.78
N THR A 33 0.84 -15.42 -21.66
CA THR A 33 0.27 -14.79 -22.87
C THR A 33 -1.25 -14.75 -22.87
N GLU A 34 -1.89 -15.33 -21.86
CA GLU A 34 -3.34 -15.32 -21.67
C GLU A 34 -3.63 -14.28 -20.57
N ASP A 35 -4.43 -13.31 -20.98
CA ASP A 35 -4.92 -12.14 -20.25
C ASP A 35 -6.25 -11.86 -20.98
N GLU A 36 -7.35 -12.44 -20.48
CA GLU A 36 -8.65 -12.43 -21.17
C GLU A 36 -9.36 -11.07 -21.03
N ASP A 37 -9.12 -10.34 -19.94
CA ASP A 37 -9.79 -9.09 -19.60
C ASP A 37 -8.98 -7.81 -19.96
N TRP A 38 -7.69 -7.99 -20.28
CA TRP A 38 -6.71 -6.96 -20.67
C TRP A 38 -6.39 -5.96 -19.59
N ASP A 39 -6.37 -6.39 -18.34
CA ASP A 39 -6.00 -5.55 -17.20
C ASP A 39 -4.48 -5.40 -17.00
N GLY A 40 -3.69 -6.31 -17.61
CA GLY A 40 -2.24 -6.34 -17.55
C GLY A 40 -1.66 -7.34 -16.55
N VAL A 41 -2.51 -8.12 -15.89
CA VAL A 41 -2.19 -9.29 -15.08
C VAL A 41 -2.53 -10.54 -15.91
N PRO A 42 -1.60 -11.51 -16.05
CA PRO A 42 -1.93 -12.73 -16.78
C PRO A 42 -2.92 -13.61 -16.02
N ASP A 43 -3.79 -14.33 -16.72
CA ASP A 43 -4.87 -15.17 -16.15
C ASP A 43 -4.40 -16.14 -15.05
N ASP A 44 -3.15 -16.64 -15.12
CA ASP A 44 -2.56 -17.56 -14.13
C ASP A 44 -2.19 -16.86 -12.78
N PHE A 45 -2.15 -15.53 -12.76
CA PHE A 45 -1.83 -14.68 -11.61
C PHE A 45 -2.93 -13.67 -11.31
N ASP A 46 -4.02 -13.72 -12.06
CA ASP A 46 -5.14 -12.82 -11.95
C ASP A 46 -6.19 -13.40 -10.99
N THR A 47 -6.50 -12.68 -9.92
CA THR A 47 -7.57 -13.04 -8.98
C THR A 47 -8.96 -12.85 -9.58
N CYS A 48 -9.08 -12.16 -10.71
CA CYS A 48 -10.30 -12.02 -11.52
C CYS A 48 -10.07 -12.16 -13.04
N PRO A 49 -9.72 -13.36 -13.56
CA PRO A 49 -9.29 -13.56 -14.96
C PRO A 49 -10.27 -13.12 -16.08
N ASP A 50 -11.52 -12.80 -15.74
CA ASP A 50 -12.55 -12.39 -16.69
C ASP A 50 -13.04 -10.94 -16.43
N GLU A 51 -12.53 -10.23 -15.40
CA GLU A 51 -13.01 -8.91 -14.97
C GLU A 51 -11.88 -7.98 -14.50
N TRP A 52 -11.70 -6.88 -15.25
CA TRP A 52 -10.60 -5.93 -15.11
C TRP A 52 -10.32 -5.50 -13.65
N ASN A 53 -9.18 -5.90 -13.09
CA ASN A 53 -8.76 -5.60 -11.71
C ASN A 53 -7.22 -5.48 -11.55
N PRO A 54 -6.56 -4.50 -12.20
CA PRO A 54 -5.09 -4.46 -12.30
C PRO A 54 -4.34 -4.25 -10.96
N PHE A 55 -5.08 -3.96 -9.90
CA PHE A 55 -4.54 -3.78 -8.55
C PHE A 55 -4.63 -5.05 -7.69
N GLN A 56 -5.34 -6.09 -8.16
CA GLN A 56 -5.38 -7.43 -7.54
C GLN A 56 -5.70 -7.37 -6.04
N ILE A 57 -6.71 -6.58 -5.67
CA ILE A 57 -7.17 -6.46 -4.29
C ILE A 57 -7.99 -7.71 -3.95
N ASP A 58 -7.67 -8.33 -2.82
CA ASP A 58 -8.31 -9.53 -2.26
C ASP A 58 -8.31 -9.35 -0.73
N LEU A 59 -9.40 -8.82 -0.20
CA LEU A 59 -9.47 -8.37 1.19
C LEU A 59 -9.63 -9.51 2.20
N ASP A 60 -10.32 -10.59 1.83
CA ASP A 60 -10.56 -11.76 2.69
C ASP A 60 -9.56 -12.91 2.43
N GLY A 61 -8.75 -12.81 1.37
CA GLY A 61 -7.63 -13.71 1.11
C GLY A 61 -8.06 -15.08 0.61
N ASP A 62 -9.22 -15.19 -0.04
CA ASP A 62 -9.78 -16.44 -0.55
C ASP A 62 -9.28 -16.82 -1.97
N ASP A 63 -8.32 -16.04 -2.49
CA ASP A 63 -7.76 -16.09 -3.85
C ASP A 63 -8.77 -15.64 -4.95
N ILE A 64 -9.87 -14.97 -4.59
CA ILE A 64 -10.83 -14.33 -5.50
C ILE A 64 -10.80 -12.81 -5.27
N GLY A 65 -10.55 -12.03 -6.32
CA GLY A 65 -10.41 -10.57 -6.14
C GLY A 65 -11.73 -9.87 -5.85
N ASP A 66 -11.68 -8.79 -5.06
CA ASP A 66 -12.84 -7.98 -4.64
C ASP A 66 -13.76 -7.54 -5.81
N GLU A 67 -13.17 -7.34 -7.01
CA GLU A 67 -13.88 -6.93 -8.22
C GLU A 67 -14.83 -8.01 -8.77
N CYS A 68 -14.48 -9.30 -8.60
CA CYS A 68 -15.24 -10.46 -9.08
C CYS A 68 -15.77 -11.35 -7.96
N ASP A 69 -15.41 -11.06 -6.71
CA ASP A 69 -15.91 -11.73 -5.55
C ASP A 69 -17.28 -11.19 -5.12
N SER A 70 -18.18 -12.10 -4.78
CA SER A 70 -19.52 -11.80 -4.31
C SER A 70 -19.69 -12.00 -2.80
N GLU A 71 -18.67 -12.52 -2.13
CA GLU A 71 -18.66 -12.87 -0.71
C GLU A 71 -17.61 -12.09 0.11
N VAL A 72 -17.20 -10.90 -0.36
CA VAL A 72 -16.28 -9.88 0.24
C VAL A 72 -16.51 -9.48 1.72
N GLU A 73 -17.46 -10.14 2.38
CA GLU A 73 -17.92 -9.93 3.75
C GLU A 73 -17.68 -11.16 4.66
N GLU A 74 -17.01 -12.23 4.22
CA GLU A 74 -16.47 -13.26 5.13
C GLU A 74 -15.03 -12.89 5.50
N PHE A 75 -14.93 -11.91 6.40
CA PHE A 75 -13.71 -11.53 7.09
C PHE A 75 -13.19 -12.70 7.94
N ASP A 76 -12.58 -13.69 7.32
CA ASP A 76 -11.67 -14.63 7.97
C ASP A 76 -10.33 -13.92 8.16
N ILE A 77 -10.29 -13.01 9.16
CA ILE A 77 -9.05 -12.86 9.92
C ILE A 77 -8.83 -14.21 10.60
N ASP A 78 -8.18 -15.16 9.92
CA ASP A 78 -7.55 -16.29 10.59
C ASP A 78 -6.34 -15.66 11.34
N ALA A 79 -6.50 -15.22 12.58
CA ALA A 79 -6.62 -16.05 13.78
C ALA A 79 -5.35 -16.84 14.12
N ASP A 80 -4.14 -16.26 13.98
CA ASP A 80 -3.02 -16.54 14.92
C ASP A 80 -1.70 -15.75 14.71
N PHE A 81 -1.69 -14.58 14.05
CA PHE A 81 -0.47 -13.77 13.93
C PHE A 81 -0.67 -12.40 14.59
N ASP A 82 -0.02 -12.17 15.74
CA ASP A 82 0.19 -10.81 16.20
C ASP A 82 1.21 -10.09 15.31
N ALA A 83 1.28 -8.76 15.39
CA ALA A 83 2.13 -7.92 14.55
C ALA A 83 3.65 -8.19 14.68
N GLU A 84 4.07 -9.12 15.54
CA GLU A 84 5.47 -9.49 15.75
C GLU A 84 5.82 -10.88 15.19
N GLY A 85 4.80 -11.63 14.77
CA GLY A 85 4.96 -12.78 13.93
C GLY A 85 5.48 -14.05 14.56
N GLU A 86 4.95 -14.37 15.73
CA GLU A 86 5.28 -15.58 16.46
C GLU A 86 4.05 -16.50 16.53
N GLU A 87 4.20 -17.71 15.98
CA GLU A 87 3.17 -18.76 16.00
C GLU A 87 2.73 -19.20 17.41
N PHE A 88 1.44 -19.06 17.74
CA PHE A 88 0.86 -19.71 18.92
C PHE A 88 0.29 -21.10 18.56
N PHE A 89 0.43 -22.05 19.49
CA PHE A 89 0.14 -23.47 19.29
C PHE A 89 -1.22 -23.78 19.94
N TYR A 90 -2.25 -24.17 19.19
CA TYR A 90 -3.43 -24.80 19.80
C TYR A 90 -3.02 -26.04 20.60
N ASP A 91 -3.59 -26.21 21.80
CA ASP A 91 -3.59 -27.51 22.47
C ASP A 91 -4.75 -28.39 21.95
N GLU A 92 -4.57 -29.70 22.09
CA GLU A 92 -5.26 -30.78 21.37
C GLU A 92 -6.75 -30.96 21.72
N GLU A 93 -7.45 -30.01 22.36
CA GLU A 93 -8.86 -30.21 22.77
C GLU A 93 -9.92 -29.25 22.21
N GLY A 94 -9.58 -28.19 21.48
CA GLY A 94 -10.55 -27.47 20.61
C GLY A 94 -11.84 -27.01 21.31
N GLU A 95 -11.71 -26.33 22.45
CA GLU A 95 -12.83 -25.65 23.11
C GLU A 95 -12.46 -24.16 23.23
N ASP A 96 -13.35 -23.27 22.76
CA ASP A 96 -13.22 -21.82 22.83
C ASP A 96 -13.12 -21.36 24.30
N GLU A 97 -11.98 -20.78 24.68
CA GLU A 97 -11.84 -20.13 25.99
C GLU A 97 -12.26 -18.67 25.82
N GLU A 98 -13.44 -18.34 26.35
CA GLU A 98 -14.02 -17.00 26.44
C GLU A 98 -12.98 -15.97 26.97
N ASP A 99 -12.99 -14.76 26.41
CA ASP A 99 -12.07 -13.67 26.75
C ASP A 99 -12.02 -13.42 28.27
N PHE A 100 -10.92 -13.83 28.88
CA PHE A 100 -10.68 -13.72 30.32
C PHE A 100 -9.52 -12.75 30.53
N ASP A 101 -9.71 -11.73 31.37
CA ASP A 101 -8.61 -10.84 31.73
C ASP A 101 -7.53 -11.58 32.56
N ALA A 102 -6.37 -10.95 32.76
CA ALA A 102 -5.23 -11.58 33.44
C ALA A 102 -5.49 -11.98 34.92
N GLU A 103 -6.60 -11.56 35.52
CA GLU A 103 -7.01 -11.89 36.89
C GLU A 103 -8.17 -12.89 36.93
N GLY A 104 -8.84 -13.09 35.80
CA GLY A 104 -9.77 -14.13 35.55
C GLY A 104 -11.18 -13.86 36.04
N GLU A 105 -11.74 -12.74 35.60
CA GLU A 105 -13.17 -12.43 35.72
C GLU A 105 -13.75 -12.13 34.32
N ASP A 106 -15.04 -12.46 34.14
CA ASP A 106 -15.75 -12.33 32.86
C ASP A 106 -15.82 -10.85 32.41
N VAL A 107 -15.27 -10.50 31.25
CA VAL A 107 -15.44 -9.18 30.61
C VAL A 107 -16.59 -9.27 29.62
N GLU A 108 -17.70 -8.56 29.86
CA GLU A 108 -18.79 -8.46 28.87
C GLU A 108 -18.35 -7.58 27.70
N ASP A 109 -18.57 -8.08 26.48
CA ASP A 109 -18.38 -7.35 25.22
C ASP A 109 -18.97 -5.93 25.29
N GLY A 110 -18.09 -4.93 25.28
CA GLY A 110 -18.43 -3.55 24.95
C GLY A 110 -18.36 -2.50 26.06
N GLU A 111 -17.78 -2.76 27.23
CA GLU A 111 -17.48 -1.70 28.22
C GLU A 111 -15.99 -1.66 28.60
N LEU A 112 -15.15 -1.11 27.73
CA LEU A 112 -13.85 -0.57 28.15
C LEU A 112 -14.08 0.82 28.75
N LEU A 113 -14.19 0.88 30.08
CA LEU A 113 -14.06 2.11 30.85
C LEU A 113 -12.60 2.27 31.28
N ASP A 114 -11.89 3.23 30.71
CA ASP A 114 -10.62 3.66 31.27
C ASP A 114 -10.91 4.58 32.48
N GLU A 115 -10.47 4.17 33.67
CA GLU A 115 -10.64 4.96 34.91
C GLU A 115 -9.78 6.23 34.95
N ASP A 116 -8.94 6.47 33.94
CA ASP A 116 -8.08 7.65 33.86
C ASP A 116 -8.14 8.23 32.43
N GLU A 117 -9.11 9.11 32.17
CA GLU A 117 -9.26 9.88 30.92
C GLU A 117 -7.99 10.66 30.52
N GLU A 118 -7.04 10.03 29.85
CA GLU A 118 -6.11 10.66 28.92
C GLU A 118 -5.66 9.59 27.92
N SER A 119 -6.26 9.61 26.72
CA SER A 119 -5.82 8.87 25.55
C SER A 119 -4.32 9.09 25.34
N LEU A 120 -3.55 8.03 25.48
CA LEU A 120 -2.21 7.94 24.93
C LEU A 120 -2.37 7.87 23.42
N ASP A 121 -2.13 9.03 22.81
CA ASP A 121 -1.90 9.24 21.39
C ASP A 121 -0.57 8.60 21.01
N ASP A 122 -0.63 7.33 20.61
CA ASP A 122 0.40 6.65 19.86
C ASP A 122 -0.24 5.99 18.65
N GLY A 123 -0.54 6.85 17.68
CA GLY A 123 -0.46 6.56 16.25
C GLY A 123 -1.15 5.28 15.80
N GLU A 124 -2.31 5.52 15.19
CA GLU A 124 -3.00 4.67 14.22
C GLU A 124 -4.20 3.88 14.76
N GLU A 125 -5.24 3.91 13.94
CA GLU A 125 -6.55 3.25 14.00
C GLU A 125 -7.64 3.84 14.92
N SER A 126 -8.36 4.86 14.42
CA SER A 126 -9.77 5.03 14.79
C SER A 126 -10.61 5.48 13.59
N LEU A 127 -11.31 4.53 12.97
CA LEU A 127 -12.43 4.77 12.05
C LEU A 127 -13.53 5.55 12.81
N ASP A 128 -13.52 6.88 12.73
CA ASP A 128 -14.57 7.76 13.27
C ASP A 128 -15.08 8.71 12.19
N GLU A 129 -16.38 8.96 12.20
CA GLU A 129 -17.16 9.62 11.15
C GLU A 129 -16.63 11.02 10.76
N GLY A 130 -15.74 11.08 9.76
CA GLY A 130 -15.37 12.33 9.08
C GLY A 130 -13.89 12.51 8.74
N GLU A 131 -13.17 11.43 8.46
CA GLU A 131 -11.77 11.52 8.06
C GLU A 131 -11.61 12.32 6.75
N GLU A 132 -10.80 13.38 6.84
CA GLU A 132 -10.43 14.24 5.73
C GLU A 132 -9.49 13.40 4.85
N ILE A 133 -9.97 12.95 3.68
CA ILE A 133 -9.21 12.14 2.71
C ILE A 133 -7.79 12.70 2.60
N ASP A 134 -6.75 11.87 2.77
CA ASP A 134 -5.34 12.22 2.56
C ASP A 134 -4.80 11.30 1.45
N SER A 135 -4.83 11.80 0.22
CA SER A 135 -4.55 11.02 -0.98
C SER A 135 -3.07 10.68 -1.19
N ASP A 136 -2.13 11.32 -0.48
CA ASP A 136 -0.69 11.05 -0.61
C ASP A 136 0.05 10.70 0.69
N GLY A 137 -0.65 10.73 1.82
CA GLY A 137 -0.18 10.26 3.12
C GLY A 137 0.88 11.17 3.73
N ASP A 138 0.87 12.47 3.41
CA ASP A 138 1.80 13.44 4.00
C ASP A 138 1.32 14.03 5.35
N GLY A 139 0.10 13.68 5.77
CA GLY A 139 -0.51 14.11 7.02
C GLY A 139 -1.37 15.38 6.88
N ILE A 140 -1.59 15.88 5.66
CA ILE A 140 -2.48 17.00 5.33
C ILE A 140 -3.63 16.49 4.46
N GLY A 141 -4.88 16.58 4.94
CA GLY A 141 -6.03 16.15 4.13
C GLY A 141 -6.23 16.99 2.85
N ASP A 142 -6.75 16.35 1.80
CA ASP A 142 -6.99 16.81 0.43
C ASP A 142 -7.61 18.22 0.33
N ASP A 143 -8.54 18.56 1.23
CA ASP A 143 -9.22 19.86 1.26
C ASP A 143 -8.29 21.01 1.72
N TYR A 144 -7.18 20.68 2.35
CA TYR A 144 -6.17 21.60 2.90
C TYR A 144 -4.79 21.44 2.26
N ASP A 145 -4.60 20.43 1.43
CA ASP A 145 -3.34 20.11 0.76
C ASP A 145 -3.20 20.87 -0.57
N ASN A 146 -2.15 21.69 -0.67
CA ASN A 146 -1.81 22.41 -1.91
C ASN A 146 -1.14 21.52 -2.97
N CYS A 147 -0.93 20.23 -2.70
CA CYS A 147 -0.42 19.20 -3.59
C CYS A 147 -1.03 17.80 -3.35
N THR A 148 -2.36 17.68 -3.38
CA THR A 148 -3.21 16.47 -3.15
C THR A 148 -2.68 15.07 -3.55
N PHE A 149 -1.72 14.95 -4.48
CA PHE A 149 -1.18 13.66 -4.92
C PHE A 149 0.36 13.63 -4.91
N THR A 150 1.02 14.52 -4.16
CA THR A 150 2.47 14.68 -4.14
C THR A 150 2.94 15.16 -2.78
N TRP A 151 3.39 14.19 -1.98
CA TRP A 151 3.86 14.37 -0.60
C TRP A 151 4.64 15.67 -0.36
N ASN A 152 4.13 16.55 0.51
CA ASN A 152 4.74 17.81 0.90
C ASN A 152 4.22 18.35 2.26
N ASP A 153 4.57 17.67 3.35
CA ASP A 153 4.17 17.98 4.72
C ASP A 153 4.42 19.44 5.19
N ASP A 154 5.30 20.18 4.51
CA ASP A 154 5.63 21.58 4.77
C ASP A 154 4.76 22.60 4.05
N GLN A 155 3.93 22.16 3.09
CA GLN A 155 2.96 22.97 2.34
C GLN A 155 3.57 24.26 1.76
N ALA A 156 4.85 24.21 1.35
CA ALA A 156 5.54 25.36 0.81
C ALA A 156 4.86 25.85 -0.49
N ASP A 157 4.50 27.14 -0.55
CA ASP A 157 3.91 27.82 -1.72
C ASP A 157 4.61 29.17 -1.86
N GLY A 158 5.70 29.20 -2.64
CA GLY A 158 6.57 30.35 -2.75
C GLY A 158 5.95 31.54 -3.46
N ASP A 159 5.01 31.31 -4.39
CA ASP A 159 4.39 32.35 -5.22
C ASP A 159 2.96 32.73 -4.74
N GLY A 160 2.39 31.97 -3.81
CA GLY A 160 1.10 32.20 -3.18
C GLY A 160 -0.07 31.93 -4.12
N ASN A 161 0.12 31.07 -5.13
CA ASN A 161 -0.92 30.76 -6.13
C ASN A 161 -1.91 29.67 -5.63
N GLY A 162 -1.61 29.01 -4.51
CA GLY A 162 -2.41 27.94 -3.92
C GLY A 162 -2.06 26.54 -4.42
N ILE A 163 -0.98 26.38 -5.18
CA ILE A 163 -0.36 25.12 -5.59
C ILE A 163 1.01 25.05 -4.92
N GLY A 164 1.33 23.95 -4.26
CA GLY A 164 2.60 23.82 -3.53
C GLY A 164 3.81 23.70 -4.46
N ASP A 165 4.97 24.15 -3.98
CA ASP A 165 6.26 24.10 -4.68
C ASP A 165 6.63 22.67 -5.13
N ALA A 166 6.12 21.64 -4.43
CA ALA A 166 6.36 20.23 -4.73
C ALA A 166 5.65 19.75 -6.01
N CYS A 167 4.47 20.28 -6.30
CA CYS A 167 3.64 19.92 -7.46
C CYS A 167 3.48 21.07 -8.48
N ASP A 168 4.01 22.26 -8.19
CA ASP A 168 4.01 23.40 -9.10
C ASP A 168 5.09 23.27 -10.18
N MET A 169 4.72 22.64 -11.29
CA MET A 169 5.59 22.47 -12.47
C MET A 169 5.75 23.76 -13.30
N GLU A 170 4.97 24.82 -13.05
CA GLU A 170 4.98 26.07 -13.82
C GLU A 170 5.49 27.29 -13.02
N GLY A 171 5.63 27.16 -11.69
CA GLY A 171 6.03 28.21 -10.73
C GLY A 171 7.47 28.16 -10.20
N GLY A 172 8.31 27.27 -10.73
CA GLY A 172 9.74 27.23 -10.38
C GLY A 172 10.49 28.52 -10.73
N GLY A 173 10.61 29.43 -9.76
CA GLY A 173 11.33 30.69 -9.94
C GLY A 173 11.52 31.51 -8.66
N ASP A 174 12.39 31.04 -7.78
CA ASP A 174 13.34 31.84 -6.99
C ASP A 174 13.15 33.38 -7.06
N GLU A 175 12.36 33.96 -6.15
CA GLU A 175 12.46 35.39 -5.79
C GLU A 175 13.07 35.51 -4.38
N GLY A 176 14.13 34.72 -4.14
CA GLY A 176 14.96 34.75 -2.95
C GLY A 176 16.31 35.43 -3.19
N GLY A 177 16.37 36.75 -3.04
CA GLY A 177 17.60 37.39 -2.57
C GLY A 177 18.44 38.14 -3.61
N GLY A 178 17.96 39.31 -4.02
CA GLY A 178 18.84 40.39 -4.50
C GLY A 178 19.41 41.21 -3.33
N ASP A 179 20.37 40.66 -2.59
CA ASP A 179 21.27 41.46 -1.75
C ASP A 179 22.33 42.15 -2.63
N GLU A 180 22.31 43.48 -2.57
CA GLU A 180 23.39 44.44 -2.81
C GLU A 180 24.37 44.23 -4.00
N VAL A 181 24.21 45.06 -5.04
CA VAL A 181 25.34 45.86 -5.54
C VAL A 181 24.94 47.33 -5.61
N VAL A 182 25.35 48.10 -4.59
CA VAL A 182 25.43 49.56 -4.71
C VAL A 182 26.65 49.85 -5.60
N GLU A 183 26.43 50.07 -6.88
CA GLU A 183 27.48 50.65 -7.74
C GLU A 183 27.52 52.16 -7.49
N GLU A 184 28.50 52.59 -6.71
CA GLU A 184 28.93 53.98 -6.62
C GLU A 184 29.77 54.37 -7.86
N GLY A 185 29.43 55.52 -8.48
CA GLY A 185 30.25 56.24 -9.48
C GLY A 185 30.22 55.61 -10.88
N GLU A 186 30.31 56.31 -12.02
CA GLU A 186 30.76 57.63 -12.45
C GLU A 186 29.94 57.90 -13.75
N GLU A 187 29.47 59.08 -14.19
CA GLU A 187 30.02 60.44 -14.31
C GLU A 187 28.90 61.52 -14.31
#